data_AF-A0A966UVB7-F1
#
_entry.id   AF-A0A966UVB7-F1
#
_cell.length_a   1.000
_cell.length_b   1.000
_cell.length_c   1.000
_cell.angle_alpha   90.00
_cell.angle_beta   90.00
_cell.angle_gamma   90.00
#
_symmetry.space_group_name_H-M   'P 1'
#
loop_
_entity.id
_entity.type
_entity.pdbx_description
1 polymer ?
#
loop_
_entity_poly.entity_id
_entity_poly.type
_entity_poly.pdbx_seq_one_letter_code
_entity_poly.pdbx_strand_id
1 'polypeptide(L)' 'MKKTAEPETYRNKAVLITGGLGFLGSNLARRLVGLGAKVTLADSLIPEYGGNRANI' A
#
# COMPACT_ATOMS: atom_id res chain seq x y z
N MET A 1 -15.36 24.24 -1.49
CA MET A 1 -15.25 22.76 -1.42
C MET A 1 -15.02 22.33 0.01
N LYS A 2 -15.90 21.50 0.60
CA LYS A 2 -15.66 20.92 1.93
C LYS A 2 -14.50 19.92 1.81
N LYS A 3 -13.39 20.21 2.48
CA LYS A 3 -12.29 19.26 2.66
C LYS A 3 -12.82 18.17 3.58
N THR A 4 -13.24 17.04 3.03
CA THR A 4 -13.54 15.85 3.85
C THR A 4 -12.25 15.52 4.59
N ALA A 5 -12.26 15.65 5.93
CA ALA A 5 -11.13 15.23 6.73
C ALA A 5 -10.92 13.72 6.47
N GLU A 6 -9.88 13.39 5.71
CA GLU A 6 -9.45 12.01 5.56
C GLU A 6 -9.19 11.48 6.98
N PRO A 7 -9.82 10.38 7.39
CA PRO A 7 -9.74 9.94 8.76
C PRO A 7 -8.28 9.64 9.13
N GLU A 8 -7.82 10.24 10.24
CA GLU A 8 -6.54 10.01 10.93
C GLU A 8 -6.29 8.52 11.27
N THR A 9 -7.25 7.63 11.01
CA THR A 9 -7.29 6.20 11.32
C THR A 9 -5.99 5.45 11.01
N TYR A 10 -5.30 5.80 9.92
CA TYR A 10 -4.11 5.07 9.47
C TYR A 10 -2.78 5.72 9.88
N ARG A 11 -2.80 6.92 10.48
CA ARG A 11 -1.57 7.59 10.91
C ARG A 11 -0.83 6.70 11.92
N ASN A 12 0.46 6.47 11.67
CA ASN A 12 1.37 5.65 12.47
C ASN A 12 0.97 4.17 12.66
N LYS A 13 -0.07 3.69 11.97
CA LYS A 13 -0.44 2.27 12.03
C LYS A 13 0.60 1.43 11.28
N ALA A 14 0.98 0.30 11.88
CA ALA A 14 1.75 -0.73 11.19
C ALA A 14 0.79 -1.57 10.33
N VAL A 15 1.06 -1.65 9.02
CA VAL A 15 0.23 -2.39 8.06
C VAL A 15 1.10 -3.32 7.24
N LEU A 16 0.72 -4.60 7.20
CA LEU A 16 1.30 -5.59 6.29
C LEU A 16 0.38 -5.77 5.08
N ILE A 17 0.93 -5.64 3.88
CA ILE A 17 0.23 -5.93 2.62
C ILE A 17 0.90 -7.14 1.97
N THR A 18 0.13 -8.20 1.76
CA THR A 18 0.55 -9.36 0.94
C THR A 18 0.22 -9.10 -0.53
N GLY A 19 1.03 -9.64 -1.45
CA GLY A 19 0.93 -9.27 -2.87
C GLY A 19 1.24 -7.78 -3.11
N GLY A 20 2.07 -7.20 -2.25
CA GLY A 20 2.31 -5.75 -2.19
C GLY A 20 3.00 -5.16 -3.43
N LEU A 21 3.62 -5.99 -4.26
CA LEU A 21 4.29 -5.58 -5.49
C LEU A 21 3.42 -5.83 -6.73
N GLY A 22 2.18 -6.30 -6.58
CA GLY A 22 1.19 -6.36 -7.67
C GLY A 22 0.45 -5.03 -7.89
N PHE A 23 -0.50 -5.01 -8.83
CA PHE A 23 -1.28 -3.80 -9.18
C PHE A 23 -2.04 -3.20 -7.98
N LEU A 24 -2.89 -4.00 -7.32
CA LEU A 24 -3.70 -3.52 -6.20
C LEU A 24 -2.85 -3.23 -4.96
N GLY A 25 -1.92 -4.13 -4.63
CA GLY A 25 -1.07 -4.01 -3.44
C GLY A 25 -0.23 -2.74 -3.46
N SER A 26 0.41 -2.42 -4.59
CA SER A 26 1.26 -1.23 -4.72
C SER A 26 0.48 0.08 -4.66
N ASN A 27 -0.69 0.15 -5.31
CA ASN A 27 -1.55 1.33 -5.23
C ASN A 27 -2.13 1.53 -3.82
N LEU A 28 -2.53 0.45 -3.15
CA LEU A 28 -2.96 0.51 -1.74
C LEU A 28 -1.83 0.99 -0.83
N ALA A 29 -0.60 0.49 -1.03
CA ALA A 29 0.57 0.91 -0.28
C ALA A 29 0.81 2.42 -0.41
N ARG A 30 0.81 2.94 -1.64
CA ARG A 30 0.99 4.38 -1.92
C ARG A 30 -0.07 5.23 -1.22
N ARG A 31 -1.33 4.79 -1.23
CA ARG A 31 -2.41 5.50 -0.53
C ARG A 31 -2.21 5.48 0.98
N LEU A 32 -1.90 4.33 1.57
CA LEU A 32 -1.71 4.20 3.02
C LEU A 32 -0.48 4.96 3.54
N VAL A 33 0.62 4.97 2.78
CA VAL A 33 1.79 5.83 3.08
C VAL A 33 1.38 7.30 3.04
N GLY A 34 0.59 7.73 2.04
CA GLY A 34 0.05 9.09 1.97
C GLY A 34 -0.84 9.47 3.16
N LEU A 35 -1.45 8.49 3.84
CA LEU A 35 -2.22 8.65 5.09
C LEU A 35 -1.36 8.54 6.36
N GLY A 36 -0.04 8.37 6.23
CA GLY A 36 0.90 8.31 7.34
C GLY A 36 1.06 6.93 7.98
N ALA A 37 0.64 5.85 7.31
CA ALA A 37 0.86 4.49 7.78
C ALA A 37 2.32 4.04 7.60
N LYS A 38 2.77 3.10 8.44
CA LYS A 38 4.04 2.37 8.30
C LYS A 38 3.76 1.05 7.60
N VAL A 39 3.98 1.02 6.29
CA VAL A 39 3.61 -0.11 5.43
C VAL A 39 4.79 -1.05 5.22
N THR A 40 4.57 -2.35 5.40
CA THR A 40 5.48 -3.43 4.99
C THR A 40 4.81 -4.22 3.87
N LEU A 41 5.57 -4.50 2.81
CA LEU A 41 5.10 -5.28 1.66
C LEU A 41 5.72 -6.68 1.69
N ALA A 42 4.88 -7.69 1.58
CA ALA A 42 5.29 -9.08 1.34
C ALA A 42 4.75 -9.52 -0.02
N ASP A 43 5.61 -10.05 -0.87
CA ASP A 43 5.23 -10.54 -2.19
C ASP A 43 6.04 -11.79 -2.51
N SER A 44 5.39 -12.79 -3.11
CA SER A 44 6.04 -14.04 -3.49
C SER A 44 6.78 -13.93 -4.82
N LEU A 45 6.48 -12.92 -5.64
CA LEU A 45 7.07 -12.71 -6.97
C LEU A 45 7.02 -13.98 -7.85
N ILE A 46 5.93 -14.73 -7.75
CA ILE A 46 5.66 -15.88 -8.63
C ILE A 46 5.61 -15.37 -10.09
N PRO A 47 6.39 -15.95 -11.03
CA PRO A 47 6.56 -15.41 -12.38
C PRO A 47 5.27 -15.19 -13.18
N GLU A 48 4.24 -16.00 -12.93
CA GLU A 48 2.95 -15.95 -13.61
C GLU A 48 2.04 -14.82 -13.11
N TYR A 49 2.42 -14.14 -12.02
CA TYR A 49 1.67 -13.03 -11.44
C TYR A 49 2.36 -11.68 -11.67
N GLY A 50 1.59 -10.60 -11.58
CA GLY A 50 2.06 -9.24 -11.90
C GLY A 50 2.95 -8.57 -10.85
N GLY A 51 3.61 -9.32 -9.97
CA GLY A 51 4.49 -8.78 -8.93
C GLY A 51 5.76 -8.20 -9.54
N ASN A 52 6.03 -6.90 -9.37
CA ASN A 52 7.21 -6.24 -9.92
C ASN A 52 7.74 -5.15 -8.98
N ARG A 53 9.06 -5.12 -8.75
CA ARG A 53 9.72 -4.08 -7.94
C ARG A 53 9.55 -2.67 -8.50
N ALA A 54 9.30 -2.52 -9.80
CA ALA A 54 9.02 -1.23 -10.44
C ALA A 54 7.66 -0.63 -10.10
N ASN A 55 6.78 -1.36 -9.40
CA ASN A 55 5.43 -0.87 -9.04
C ASN A 55 5.42 0.07 -7.81
N ILE A 56 6.54 0.23 -7.11
CA ILE A 56 6.70 1.10 -5.93
C ILE A 56 7.65 2.26 -6.24
#